data_AF-A0A3D3RQH9-F1
#
_entry.id   AF-A0A3D3RQH9-F1
#
_cell.length_a   1.000
_cell.length_b   1.000
_cell.length_c   1.000
_cell.angle_alpha   90.00
_cell.angle_beta   90.00
_cell.angle_gamma   90.00
#
_symmetry.space_group_name_H-M   'P 1'
#
loop_
_entity.id
_entity.type
_entity.pdbx_description
1 polymer ?
#
loop_
_entity_poly.entity_id
_entity_poly.type
_entity_poly.pdbx_seq_one_letter_code
_entity_poly.pdbx_strand_id
1 'polypeptide(L)'
;MQEVKKRPKISLIVESLSQLEKAYVDLKKNLSLGKEEFISNKLIQDKVRVDFNLAFESCMRVCRHLSAVYNVKTTSKDCLQKIGELVGIKEIEALGEFTSFYIKHRDLRESLPAEELYEFLSKNLYLFKEYAKAVVEFVKRETNNPLLIDFDLLNEKAGRIKESLKKINFVLSQGEEEFSKNPMYYDRVKYFYQVAYDSLFDICKHLAPKFGIKKFGDDCLSKMVEVGAIPQEYYMDVFKMTNLNNKL
;
A
#
# COMPACT_ATOMS: atom_id res chain seq x y z
N MET A 1 24.92 16.64 14.96
CA MET A 1 23.73 16.16 14.22
C MET A 1 23.50 14.70 14.63
N GLN A 2 22.40 14.38 15.30
CA GLN A 2 22.05 12.97 15.52
C GLN A 2 21.68 12.38 14.15
N GLU A 3 22.39 11.35 13.72
CA GLU A 3 21.98 10.56 12.56
C GLU A 3 20.58 10.00 12.84
N VAL A 4 19.57 10.47 12.11
CA VAL A 4 18.24 9.88 12.14
C VAL A 4 18.39 8.48 11.59
N LYS A 5 18.42 7.48 12.49
CA LYS A 5 18.50 6.07 12.14
C LYS A 5 17.32 5.76 11.21
N LYS A 6 17.60 5.52 9.93
CA LYS A 6 16.57 5.21 8.93
C LYS A 6 15.81 3.97 9.40
N ARG A 7 14.48 4.07 9.51
CA ARG A 7 13.61 2.94 9.87
C ARG A 7 12.81 2.51 8.65
N PRO A 8 12.40 1.24 8.57
CA PRO A 8 11.48 0.81 7.52
C PRO A 8 10.17 1.59 7.62
N LYS A 9 9.86 2.38 6.59
CA LYS A 9 8.53 2.97 6.40
C LYS A 9 7.48 1.88 6.17
N ILE A 10 6.71 1.59 7.22
CA ILE A 10 5.77 0.46 7.24
C ILE A 10 4.62 0.66 6.24
N SER A 11 4.07 1.87 6.15
CA SER A 11 3.00 2.22 5.20
C SER A 11 3.38 1.89 3.76
N LEU A 12 4.61 2.23 3.34
CA LEU A 12 5.13 1.91 2.01
C LEU A 12 5.18 0.40 1.76
N ILE A 13 5.65 -0.36 2.74
CA ILE A 13 5.77 -1.82 2.63
C ILE A 13 4.38 -2.45 2.53
N VAL A 14 3.47 -2.08 3.43
CA VAL A 14 2.09 -2.61 3.46
C VAL A 14 1.34 -2.26 2.16
N GLU A 15 1.44 -1.02 1.69
CA GLU A 15 0.83 -0.58 0.43
C GLU A 15 1.35 -1.41 -0.75
N SER A 16 2.67 -1.55 -0.86
CA SER A 16 3.32 -2.30 -1.95
C SER A 16 2.92 -3.79 -1.91
N LEU A 17 2.90 -4.40 -0.72
CA LEU A 17 2.51 -5.81 -0.58
C LEU A 17 1.02 -6.03 -0.81
N SER A 18 0.17 -5.03 -0.54
CA SER A 18 -1.26 -5.10 -0.91
C SER A 18 -1.46 -5.03 -2.43
N GLN A 19 -0.68 -4.21 -3.14
CA GLN A 19 -0.68 -4.18 -4.61
C GLN A 19 -0.19 -5.51 -5.19
N LEU A 20 0.88 -6.06 -4.62
CA LEU A 20 1.38 -7.40 -4.95
C LEU A 20 0.30 -8.47 -4.78
N GLU A 21 -0.41 -8.48 -3.65
CA GLU A 21 -1.45 -9.46 -3.36
C GLU A 21 -2.58 -9.43 -4.40
N LYS A 22 -3.05 -8.23 -4.77
CA LYS A 22 -4.07 -8.05 -5.81
C LYS A 22 -3.59 -8.60 -7.16
N ALA A 23 -2.39 -8.20 -7.59
CA ALA A 23 -1.81 -8.66 -8.84
C ALA A 23 -1.59 -10.19 -8.84
N TYR A 24 -1.12 -10.75 -7.72
CA TYR A 24 -0.93 -12.19 -7.55
C TYR A 24 -2.24 -12.97 -7.70
N VAL A 25 -3.34 -12.47 -7.13
CA VAL A 25 -4.67 -13.12 -7.24
C VAL A 25 -5.13 -13.13 -8.70
N ASP A 26 -5.00 -12.02 -9.41
CA ASP A 26 -5.35 -11.93 -10.83
C ASP A 26 -4.47 -12.85 -11.70
N LEU A 27 -3.16 -12.90 -11.45
CA LEU A 27 -2.23 -13.83 -12.11
C LEU A 27 -2.67 -15.28 -11.92
N LYS A 28 -2.94 -15.67 -10.67
CA LYS A 28 -3.34 -17.05 -10.35
C LYS A 28 -4.66 -17.41 -11.02
N LYS A 29 -5.62 -16.48 -11.05
CA LYS A 29 -6.91 -16.66 -11.73
C LYS A 29 -6.71 -16.93 -13.22
N ASN A 30 -5.91 -16.10 -13.90
CA ASN A 30 -5.70 -16.22 -15.34
C ASN A 30 -4.89 -17.47 -15.72
N LEU A 31 -3.87 -17.85 -14.92
CA LEU A 31 -3.10 -19.08 -15.14
C LEU A 31 -3.92 -20.35 -14.92
N SER A 32 -4.98 -20.28 -14.10
CA SER A 32 -5.87 -21.42 -13.82
C SER A 32 -6.81 -21.78 -14.97
N LEU A 33 -6.90 -20.95 -16.02
CA LEU A 33 -7.71 -21.22 -17.21
C LEU A 33 -7.12 -22.33 -18.11
N GLY A 34 -5.88 -22.75 -17.83
CA GLY A 34 -5.18 -23.81 -18.57
C GLY A 34 -4.24 -23.27 -19.65
N LYS A 35 -3.24 -24.09 -20.01
CA LYS A 35 -2.16 -23.72 -20.94
C LYS A 35 -2.68 -23.37 -22.34
N GLU A 36 -3.59 -24.17 -22.87
CA GLU A 36 -4.11 -23.98 -24.23
C GLU A 36 -4.88 -22.66 -24.38
N GLU A 37 -5.81 -22.38 -23.46
CA GLU A 37 -6.58 -21.12 -23.42
C GLU A 37 -5.66 -19.92 -23.23
N PHE A 38 -4.63 -20.03 -22.40
CA PHE A 38 -3.64 -18.97 -22.24
C PHE A 38 -2.88 -18.66 -23.54
N ILE A 39 -2.45 -19.70 -24.27
CA ILE A 39 -1.67 -19.54 -25.50
C ILE A 39 -2.52 -18.98 -26.64
N SER A 40 -3.80 -19.36 -26.73
CA SER A 40 -4.69 -18.90 -27.80
C SER A 40 -5.25 -17.48 -27.56
N ASN A 41 -5.30 -17.02 -26.31
CA ASN A 41 -5.99 -15.79 -25.94
C ASN A 41 -5.04 -14.61 -25.65
N LYS A 42 -4.92 -13.70 -26.63
CA LYS A 42 -4.04 -12.53 -26.54
C LYS A 42 -4.40 -11.57 -25.39
N LEU A 43 -5.68 -11.39 -25.09
CA LEU A 43 -6.13 -10.51 -24.01
C LEU A 43 -5.69 -11.04 -22.64
N ILE A 44 -5.76 -12.35 -22.44
CA ILE A 44 -5.28 -13.00 -21.22
C ILE A 44 -3.76 -12.82 -21.09
N GLN A 45 -3.01 -13.01 -22.18
CA GLN A 45 -1.56 -12.83 -22.18
C GLN A 45 -1.17 -11.40 -21.80
N ASP A 46 -1.83 -10.40 -22.37
CA ASP A 46 -1.53 -8.99 -22.09
C ASP A 46 -1.89 -8.62 -20.65
N LYS A 47 -3.04 -9.09 -20.15
CA LYS A 47 -3.42 -8.90 -18.74
C LYS A 47 -2.41 -9.55 -17.78
N VAL A 48 -1.99 -10.79 -18.06
CA VAL A 48 -0.98 -11.48 -17.23
C VAL A 48 0.37 -10.78 -17.27
N ARG A 49 0.80 -10.22 -18.41
CA ARG A 49 2.02 -9.40 -18.49
C ARG A 49 1.93 -8.15 -17.61
N VAL A 50 0.80 -7.45 -17.67
CA VAL A 50 0.56 -6.26 -16.84
C VAL A 50 0.57 -6.61 -15.35
N ASP A 51 -0.13 -7.66 -14.95
CA ASP A 51 -0.19 -8.07 -13.55
C ASP A 51 1.16 -8.61 -13.05
N PHE A 52 1.91 -9.31 -13.90
CA PHE A 52 3.26 -9.77 -13.57
C PHE A 52 4.20 -8.58 -13.35
N ASN A 53 4.13 -7.57 -14.22
CA ASN A 53 4.89 -6.34 -14.07
C ASN A 53 4.54 -5.59 -12.77
N LEU A 54 3.24 -5.47 -12.46
CA LEU A 54 2.77 -4.84 -11.24
C LEU A 54 3.25 -5.57 -9.98
N ALA A 55 3.13 -6.90 -9.96
CA ALA A 55 3.63 -7.73 -8.86
C ALA A 55 5.14 -7.59 -8.68
N PHE A 56 5.90 -7.60 -9.78
CA PHE A 56 7.34 -7.47 -9.74
C PHE A 56 7.79 -6.10 -9.22
N GLU A 57 7.25 -5.01 -9.77
CA GLU A 57 7.61 -3.65 -9.31
C GLU A 57 7.16 -3.39 -7.87
N SER A 58 6.07 -4.00 -7.41
CA SER A 58 5.67 -3.97 -5.99
C SER A 58 6.73 -4.60 -5.08
N CYS A 59 7.31 -5.74 -5.48
CA CYS A 59 8.42 -6.36 -4.75
C CYS A 59 9.69 -5.50 -4.82
N MET A 60 10.00 -4.93 -5.99
CA MET A 60 11.17 -4.07 -6.17
C MET A 60 11.07 -2.77 -5.38
N ARG A 61 9.88 -2.19 -5.22
CA ARG A 61 9.65 -1.00 -4.39
C ARG A 61 10.03 -1.28 -2.93
N VAL A 62 9.57 -2.41 -2.38
CA VAL A 62 9.97 -2.89 -1.04
C VAL A 62 11.47 -3.14 -0.98
N CYS A 63 12.02 -3.82 -1.99
CA CYS A 63 13.42 -4.17 -2.05
C CYS A 63 14.34 -2.95 -2.00
N ARG A 64 14.11 -1.97 -2.89
CA ARG A 64 14.87 -0.72 -2.96
C ARG A 64 14.78 0.06 -1.64
N HIS A 65 13.61 0.07 -1.02
CA HIS A 65 13.40 0.71 0.28
C HIS A 65 14.21 0.04 1.40
N LEU A 66 14.12 -1.30 1.54
CA LEU A 66 14.90 -2.03 2.55
C LEU A 66 16.40 -1.92 2.28
N SER A 67 16.83 -2.00 1.02
CA SER A 67 18.22 -1.75 0.60
C SER A 67 18.73 -0.39 1.10
N ALA A 68 17.96 0.67 0.93
CA ALA A 68 18.32 2.01 1.39
C ALA A 68 18.29 2.17 2.92
N VAL A 69 17.39 1.47 3.62
CA VAL A 69 17.25 1.52 5.07
C VAL A 69 18.39 0.75 5.77
N TYR A 70 18.71 -0.43 5.28
CA TYR A 70 19.71 -1.34 5.86
C TYR A 70 21.10 -1.20 5.20
N ASN A 71 21.26 -0.23 4.30
CA ASN A 71 22.53 0.05 3.61
C ASN A 71 23.10 -1.16 2.84
N VAL A 72 22.22 -1.96 2.24
CA VAL A 72 22.60 -3.13 1.44
C VAL A 72 22.88 -2.66 0.02
N LYS A 73 24.10 -2.83 -0.48
CA LYS A 73 24.44 -2.41 -1.85
C LYS A 73 23.81 -3.36 -2.87
N THR A 74 22.82 -2.86 -3.60
CA THR A 74 22.07 -3.61 -4.63
C THR A 74 22.00 -2.84 -5.94
N THR A 75 21.85 -3.57 -7.04
CA THR A 75 21.43 -3.11 -8.37
C THR A 75 20.01 -3.63 -8.66
N SER A 76 19.41 -3.24 -9.79
CA SER A 76 18.12 -3.81 -10.19
C SER A 76 18.16 -5.33 -10.44
N LYS A 77 19.33 -5.90 -10.76
CA LYS A 77 19.49 -7.33 -11.14
C LYS A 77 19.61 -8.28 -9.95
N ASP A 78 20.03 -7.78 -8.79
CA ASP A 78 20.34 -8.58 -7.61
C ASP A 78 19.60 -8.09 -6.35
N CYS A 79 18.73 -7.08 -6.47
CA CYS A 79 18.00 -6.53 -5.34
C CYS A 79 17.22 -7.62 -4.59
N LEU A 80 16.29 -8.31 -5.28
CA LEU A 80 15.43 -9.30 -4.63
C LEU A 80 16.23 -10.44 -4.01
N GLN A 81 17.34 -10.84 -4.64
CA GLN A 81 18.24 -11.86 -4.12
C GLN A 81 18.91 -11.41 -2.81
N LYS A 82 19.55 -10.23 -2.81
CA LYS A 82 20.27 -9.69 -1.64
C LYS A 82 19.35 -9.32 -0.49
N ILE A 83 18.18 -8.74 -0.79
CA ILE A 83 17.18 -8.47 0.24
C ILE A 83 16.54 -9.76 0.71
N GLY A 84 16.32 -10.74 -0.19
CA GLY A 84 15.92 -12.10 0.15
C GLY A 84 16.84 -12.73 1.20
N GLU A 85 18.15 -12.65 0.98
CA GLU A 85 19.17 -13.10 1.94
C GLU A 85 19.05 -12.37 3.28
N LEU A 86 18.94 -11.04 3.28
CA LEU A 86 18.77 -10.24 4.49
C LEU A 86 17.52 -10.64 5.29
N VAL A 87 16.39 -10.87 4.60
CA VAL A 87 15.13 -11.23 5.26
C VAL A 87 15.05 -12.72 5.62
N GLY A 88 16.03 -13.52 5.19
CA GLY A 88 16.14 -14.95 5.51
C GLY A 88 15.24 -15.86 4.67
N ILE A 89 14.99 -15.52 3.40
CA ILE A 89 14.33 -16.43 2.46
C ILE A 89 15.25 -17.61 2.13
N LYS A 90 14.71 -18.81 1.88
CA LYS A 90 15.53 -19.98 1.51
C LYS A 90 15.80 -20.03 0.01
N GLU A 91 14.85 -19.59 -0.79
CA GLU A 91 14.82 -19.68 -2.25
C GLU A 91 15.62 -18.55 -2.93
N ILE A 92 16.80 -18.21 -2.41
CA ILE A 92 17.61 -17.06 -2.84
C ILE A 92 18.00 -17.17 -4.32
N GLU A 93 18.48 -18.35 -4.75
CA GLU A 93 18.85 -18.58 -6.15
C GLU A 93 17.65 -18.45 -7.09
N ALA A 94 16.51 -19.01 -6.70
CA ALA A 94 15.27 -18.91 -7.47
C ALA A 94 14.80 -17.45 -7.61
N LEU A 95 14.99 -16.60 -6.60
CA LEU A 95 14.73 -15.15 -6.73
C LEU A 95 15.67 -14.47 -7.71
N GLY A 96 16.93 -14.89 -7.78
CA GLY A 96 17.92 -14.38 -8.74
C GLY A 96 17.54 -14.75 -10.18
N GLU A 97 17.19 -16.02 -10.41
CA GLU A 97 16.67 -16.49 -11.71
C GLU A 97 15.38 -15.76 -12.09
N PHE A 98 14.49 -15.57 -11.12
CA PHE A 98 13.22 -14.89 -11.31
C PHE A 98 13.39 -13.43 -11.75
N THR A 99 14.30 -12.72 -11.08
CA THR A 99 14.67 -11.34 -11.43
C THR A 99 15.31 -11.28 -12.81
N SER A 100 16.20 -12.22 -13.11
CA SER A 100 16.90 -12.29 -14.40
C SER A 100 15.92 -12.51 -15.56
N PHE A 101 14.97 -13.44 -15.40
CA PHE A 101 13.90 -13.67 -16.37
C PHE A 101 13.08 -12.41 -16.61
N TYR A 102 12.62 -11.74 -15.55
CA TYR A 102 11.85 -10.51 -15.68
C TYR A 102 12.63 -9.42 -16.43
N ILE A 103 13.89 -9.17 -16.08
CA ILE A 103 14.70 -8.11 -16.72
C ILE A 103 14.96 -8.40 -18.20
N LYS A 104 15.15 -9.67 -18.56
CA LYS A 104 15.35 -10.11 -19.94
C LYS A 104 14.15 -9.79 -20.84
N HIS A 105 12.94 -10.02 -20.33
CA HIS A 105 11.70 -9.94 -21.13
C HIS A 105 10.84 -8.69 -20.86
N ARG A 106 11.21 -7.87 -19.87
CA ARG A 106 10.57 -6.58 -19.60
C ARG A 106 10.71 -5.62 -20.79
N ASP A 107 9.72 -4.73 -20.95
CA ASP A 107 9.70 -3.66 -21.96
C ASP A 107 9.89 -4.16 -23.40
N LEU A 108 9.52 -5.43 -23.68
CA LEU A 108 9.70 -6.09 -24.99
C LEU A 108 11.16 -6.13 -25.47
N ARG A 109 12.14 -6.05 -24.56
CA ARG A 109 13.58 -6.14 -24.89
C ARG A 109 13.90 -7.40 -25.66
N GLU A 110 13.32 -8.52 -25.23
CA GLU A 110 13.36 -9.79 -25.95
C GLU A 110 11.94 -10.33 -26.10
N SER A 111 11.66 -10.90 -27.27
CA SER A 111 10.40 -11.61 -27.51
C SER A 111 10.28 -12.76 -26.52
N LEU A 112 9.11 -12.91 -25.91
CA LEU A 112 8.79 -13.99 -24.99
C LEU A 112 7.57 -14.73 -25.52
N PRO A 113 7.71 -16.00 -25.95
CA PRO A 113 6.59 -16.86 -26.32
C PRO A 113 5.57 -17.00 -25.19
N ALA A 114 4.29 -17.10 -25.53
CA ALA A 114 3.22 -17.26 -24.54
C ALA A 114 3.39 -18.54 -23.71
N GLU A 115 3.82 -19.63 -24.36
CA GLU A 115 4.11 -20.90 -23.70
C GLU A 115 5.20 -20.78 -22.64
N GLU A 116 6.33 -20.13 -22.96
CA GLU A 116 7.44 -19.92 -22.03
C GLU A 116 7.01 -19.06 -20.83
N LEU A 117 6.22 -18.00 -21.07
CA LEU A 117 5.66 -17.17 -19.99
C LEU A 117 4.74 -17.99 -19.06
N TYR A 118 3.87 -18.82 -19.63
CA TYR A 118 2.95 -19.66 -18.86
C TYR A 118 3.69 -20.64 -17.96
N GLU A 119 4.67 -21.36 -18.52
CA GLU A 119 5.46 -22.35 -17.78
C GLU A 119 6.29 -21.70 -16.69
N PHE A 120 6.96 -20.59 -17.01
CA PHE A 120 7.76 -19.84 -16.05
C PHE A 120 6.90 -19.36 -14.87
N LEU A 121 5.77 -18.72 -15.14
CA LEU A 121 4.88 -18.22 -14.07
C LEU A 121 4.28 -19.38 -13.28
N SER A 122 3.82 -20.44 -13.93
CA SER A 122 3.25 -21.61 -13.26
C SER A 122 4.24 -22.25 -12.27
N LYS A 123 5.53 -22.26 -12.60
CA LYS A 123 6.59 -22.78 -11.72
C LYS A 123 6.98 -21.80 -10.61
N ASN A 124 7.05 -20.50 -10.90
CA ASN A 124 7.74 -19.53 -10.04
C ASN A 124 6.84 -18.52 -9.32
N LEU A 125 5.53 -18.48 -9.61
CA LEU A 125 4.62 -17.47 -9.03
C LEU A 125 4.62 -17.48 -7.49
N TYR A 126 4.87 -18.64 -6.86
CA TYR A 126 4.91 -18.77 -5.40
C TYR A 126 5.99 -17.88 -4.75
N LEU A 127 7.07 -17.55 -5.46
CA LEU A 127 8.17 -16.74 -4.94
C LEU A 127 7.71 -15.35 -4.47
N PHE A 128 6.67 -14.79 -5.10
CA PHE A 128 6.07 -13.54 -4.65
C PHE A 128 5.51 -13.63 -3.23
N LYS A 129 4.85 -14.74 -2.89
CA LYS A 129 4.28 -14.96 -1.56
C LYS A 129 5.37 -15.21 -0.52
N GLU A 130 6.35 -16.03 -0.85
CA GLU A 130 7.47 -16.32 0.06
C GLU A 130 8.27 -15.05 0.35
N TYR A 131 8.54 -14.23 -0.66
CA TYR A 131 9.19 -12.94 -0.48
C TYR A 131 8.37 -11.99 0.41
N ALA A 132 7.07 -11.83 0.12
CA ALA A 132 6.20 -10.96 0.93
C ALA A 132 6.14 -11.40 2.40
N LYS A 133 6.02 -12.70 2.64
CA LYS A 133 5.99 -13.30 3.98
C LYS A 133 7.30 -13.07 4.71
N ALA A 134 8.44 -13.34 4.07
CA ALA A 134 9.76 -13.16 4.66
C ALA A 134 10.01 -11.68 5.03
N VAL A 135 9.65 -10.75 4.13
CA VAL A 135 9.71 -9.30 4.40
C VAL A 135 8.86 -8.93 5.61
N VAL A 136 7.61 -9.37 5.68
CA VAL A 136 6.69 -9.03 6.77
C VAL A 136 7.24 -9.50 8.11
N GLU A 137 7.67 -10.74 8.20
CA GLU A 137 8.20 -11.32 9.44
C GLU A 137 9.53 -10.66 9.85
N PHE A 138 10.40 -10.37 8.89
CA PHE A 138 11.61 -9.59 9.12
C PHE A 138 11.29 -8.21 9.70
N VAL A 139 10.39 -7.43 9.06
CA VAL A 139 10.05 -6.07 9.52
C VAL A 139 9.43 -6.10 10.91
N LYS A 140 8.51 -7.03 11.19
CA LYS A 140 7.91 -7.18 12.53
C LYS A 140 8.97 -7.40 13.60
N ARG A 141 9.93 -8.31 13.35
CA ARG A 141 11.02 -8.64 14.26
C ARG A 141 11.97 -7.46 14.46
N GLU A 142 12.48 -6.88 13.38
CA GLU A 142 13.48 -5.79 13.44
C GLU A 142 12.93 -4.51 14.07
N THR A 143 11.63 -4.25 13.92
CA THR A 143 10.98 -3.05 14.48
C THR A 143 10.29 -3.30 15.82
N ASN A 144 10.28 -4.54 16.32
CA ASN A 144 9.47 -4.98 17.46
C ASN A 144 8.00 -4.50 17.35
N ASN A 145 7.44 -4.60 16.15
CA ASN A 145 6.12 -4.06 15.79
C ASN A 145 5.28 -5.15 15.12
N PRO A 146 4.69 -6.08 15.90
CA PRO A 146 3.98 -7.25 15.37
C PRO A 146 2.76 -6.87 14.52
N LEU A 147 2.14 -5.71 14.80
CA LEU A 147 0.97 -5.23 14.07
C LEU A 147 1.31 -4.39 12.84
N LEU A 148 2.60 -4.07 12.62
CA LEU A 148 3.04 -3.17 11.55
C LEU A 148 2.29 -1.82 11.63
N ILE A 149 2.33 -1.18 12.80
CA ILE A 149 1.80 0.17 12.99
C ILE A 149 2.85 1.20 12.56
N ASP A 150 2.57 1.93 11.48
CA ASP A 150 3.35 3.10 11.06
C ASP A 150 3.03 4.33 11.94
N PHE A 151 3.79 4.49 13.04
CA PHE A 151 3.62 5.65 13.92
C PHE A 151 4.00 6.98 13.25
N ASP A 152 4.92 6.98 12.28
CA ASP A 152 5.30 8.20 11.57
C ASP A 152 4.13 8.69 10.70
N LEU A 153 3.45 7.78 10.00
CA LEU A 153 2.20 8.08 9.29
C LEU A 153 1.14 8.62 10.25
N LEU A 154 0.91 7.95 11.38
CA LEU A 154 -0.12 8.37 12.35
C LEU A 154 0.16 9.78 12.87
N ASN A 155 1.40 10.07 13.24
CA ASN A 155 1.81 11.38 13.74
C ASN A 155 1.70 12.46 12.66
N GLU A 156 2.13 12.18 11.43
CA GLU A 156 1.99 13.10 10.30
C GLU A 156 0.52 13.46 10.05
N LYS A 157 -0.35 12.45 9.98
CA LYS A 157 -1.79 12.64 9.69
C LYS A 157 -2.51 13.33 10.85
N ALA A 158 -2.21 12.96 12.09
CA ALA A 158 -2.74 13.66 13.27
C ALA A 158 -2.31 15.14 13.30
N GLY A 159 -1.07 15.43 12.91
CA GLY A 159 -0.57 16.79 12.75
C GLY A 159 -1.35 17.59 11.71
N ARG A 160 -1.60 17.01 10.54
CA ARG A 160 -2.43 17.64 9.48
C ARG A 160 -3.85 17.92 9.94
N ILE A 161 -4.49 16.98 10.65
CA ILE A 161 -5.82 17.18 11.23
C ILE A 161 -5.79 18.38 12.18
N LYS A 162 -4.84 18.41 13.12
CA LYS A 162 -4.70 19.50 14.09
C LYS A 162 -4.51 20.86 13.40
N GLU A 163 -3.67 20.92 12.36
CA GLU A 163 -3.44 22.15 11.61
C GLU A 163 -4.68 22.61 10.85
N SER A 164 -5.37 21.70 10.15
CA SER A 164 -6.62 21.99 9.45
C SER A 164 -7.70 22.50 10.40
N LEU A 165 -7.90 21.83 11.54
CA LEU A 165 -8.86 22.27 12.56
C LEU A 165 -8.52 23.66 13.11
N LYS A 166 -7.24 23.98 13.31
CA LYS A 166 -6.82 25.34 13.72
C LYS A 166 -7.21 26.38 12.68
N LYS A 167 -7.03 26.09 11.39
CA LYS A 167 -7.37 27.01 10.29
C LYS A 167 -8.89 27.16 10.13
N ILE A 168 -9.65 26.07 10.28
CA ILE A 168 -11.11 26.11 10.30
C ILE A 168 -11.60 26.98 11.46
N ASN A 169 -11.13 26.70 12.68
CA ASN A 169 -11.56 27.45 13.87
C ASN A 169 -11.22 28.94 13.77
N PHE A 170 -10.09 29.31 13.16
CA PHE A 170 -9.74 30.71 12.92
C PHE A 170 -10.72 31.43 11.97
N VAL A 171 -11.20 30.73 10.94
CA VAL A 171 -12.20 31.29 10.01
C VAL A 171 -13.56 31.39 10.70
N LEU A 172 -13.97 30.34 11.41
CA LEU A 172 -15.25 30.32 12.14
C LEU A 172 -15.29 31.34 13.28
N SER A 173 -14.14 31.67 13.89
CA SER A 173 -14.06 32.67 14.97
C SER A 173 -14.35 34.10 14.51
N GLN A 174 -14.46 34.36 13.20
CA GLN A 174 -14.87 35.67 12.69
C GLN A 174 -16.39 35.91 12.85
N GLY A 175 -17.16 34.87 13.18
CA GLY A 175 -18.61 34.94 13.36
C GLY A 175 -19.39 34.62 12.08
N GLU A 176 -20.66 34.27 12.25
CA GLU A 176 -21.55 33.83 11.17
C GLU A 176 -21.75 34.91 10.10
N GLU A 177 -21.94 36.17 10.51
CA GLU A 177 -22.16 37.28 9.59
C GLU A 177 -20.98 37.48 8.64
N GLU A 178 -19.76 37.48 9.19
CA GLU A 178 -18.54 37.66 8.40
C GLU A 178 -18.25 36.43 7.51
N PHE A 179 -18.57 35.24 8.02
CA PHE A 179 -18.45 33.98 7.27
C PHE A 179 -19.37 33.95 6.04
N SER A 180 -20.64 34.36 6.20
CA SER A 180 -21.62 34.37 5.12
C SER A 180 -21.34 35.43 4.06
N LYS A 181 -20.73 36.55 4.42
CA LYS A 181 -20.40 37.66 3.50
C LYS A 181 -19.14 37.42 2.67
N ASN A 182 -18.24 36.54 3.11
CA ASN A 182 -16.98 36.24 2.43
C ASN A 182 -16.97 34.84 1.81
N PRO A 183 -17.23 34.69 0.50
CA PRO A 183 -17.17 33.39 -0.18
C PRO A 183 -15.85 32.63 0.03
N MET A 184 -14.73 33.36 0.11
CA MET A 184 -13.41 32.78 0.37
C MET A 184 -13.34 32.03 1.72
N TYR A 185 -14.10 32.42 2.73
CA TYR A 185 -14.13 31.74 4.03
C TYR A 185 -14.79 30.37 3.92
N TYR A 186 -15.89 30.28 3.17
CA TYR A 186 -16.53 29.03 2.85
C TYR A 186 -15.57 28.08 2.11
N ASP A 187 -14.94 28.54 1.04
CA ASP A 187 -13.99 27.73 0.25
C ASP A 187 -12.82 27.24 1.10
N ARG A 188 -12.30 28.11 1.97
CA ARG A 188 -11.18 27.78 2.86
C ARG A 188 -11.57 26.74 3.89
N VAL A 189 -12.74 26.87 4.52
CA VAL A 189 -13.23 25.87 5.49
C VAL A 189 -13.50 24.54 4.80
N LYS A 190 -14.16 24.57 3.63
CA LYS A 190 -14.39 23.37 2.80
C LYS A 190 -13.09 22.64 2.49
N TYR A 191 -12.08 23.36 2.01
CA TYR A 191 -10.77 22.80 1.69
C TYR A 191 -10.10 22.16 2.92
N PHE A 192 -9.99 22.90 4.03
CA PHE A 192 -9.33 22.36 5.22
C PHE A 192 -10.11 21.22 5.87
N TYR A 193 -11.44 21.20 5.73
CA TYR A 193 -12.27 20.09 6.15
C TYR A 193 -11.95 18.83 5.35
N GLN A 194 -11.91 18.91 4.01
CA GLN A 194 -11.53 17.78 3.16
C GLN A 194 -10.13 17.26 3.52
N VAL A 195 -9.15 18.15 3.73
CA VAL A 195 -7.79 17.76 4.16
C VAL A 195 -7.78 17.05 5.51
N ALA A 196 -8.58 17.52 6.48
CA ALA A 196 -8.70 16.88 7.78
C ALA A 196 -9.38 15.49 7.67
N TYR A 197 -10.46 15.41 6.90
CA TYR A 197 -11.20 14.18 6.67
C TYR A 197 -10.34 13.13 5.97
N ASP A 198 -9.64 13.49 4.89
CA ASP A 198 -8.73 12.59 4.17
C ASP A 198 -7.61 12.08 5.09
N SER A 199 -7.07 12.96 5.93
CA SER A 199 -6.03 12.57 6.90
C SER A 199 -6.57 11.59 7.95
N LEU A 200 -7.79 11.81 8.44
CA LEU A 200 -8.47 10.91 9.37
C LEU A 200 -8.81 9.56 8.70
N PHE A 201 -9.25 9.61 7.46
CA PHE A 201 -9.58 8.42 6.67
C PHE A 201 -8.32 7.59 6.40
N ASP A 202 -7.18 8.21 6.11
CA ASP A 202 -5.90 7.50 5.98
C ASP A 202 -5.45 6.82 7.29
N ILE A 203 -5.64 7.48 8.45
CA ILE A 203 -5.43 6.85 9.76
C ILE A 203 -6.34 5.63 9.89
N CYS A 204 -7.61 5.77 9.52
CA CYS A 204 -8.57 4.67 9.58
C CYS A 204 -8.13 3.49 8.72
N LYS A 205 -7.80 3.69 7.44
CA LYS A 205 -7.36 2.61 6.53
C LYS A 205 -6.15 1.86 7.07
N HIS A 206 -5.23 2.57 7.72
CA HIS A 206 -4.02 1.97 8.28
C HIS A 206 -4.32 1.13 9.52
N LEU A 207 -5.19 1.61 10.41
CA LEU A 207 -5.53 0.96 11.67
C LEU A 207 -6.59 -0.14 11.52
N ALA A 208 -7.57 0.02 10.64
CA ALA A 208 -8.72 -0.88 10.52
C ALA A 208 -8.35 -2.37 10.37
N PRO A 209 -7.38 -2.78 9.52
CA PRO A 209 -6.95 -4.17 9.45
C PRO A 209 -6.37 -4.71 10.75
N LYS A 210 -5.81 -3.83 11.59
CA LYS A 210 -5.18 -4.20 12.88
C LYS A 210 -6.21 -4.47 13.96
N PHE A 211 -7.40 -3.91 13.79
CA PHE A 211 -8.60 -4.20 14.58
C PHE A 211 -9.51 -5.27 13.93
N GLY A 212 -8.98 -6.04 12.97
CA GLY A 212 -9.71 -7.15 12.35
C GLY A 212 -10.69 -6.77 11.24
N ILE A 213 -10.73 -5.50 10.83
CA ILE A 213 -11.62 -5.04 9.75
C ILE A 213 -10.96 -5.35 8.40
N LYS A 214 -11.46 -6.39 7.72
CA LYS A 214 -10.89 -6.86 6.44
C LYS A 214 -11.41 -6.13 5.20
N LYS A 215 -12.57 -5.51 5.28
CA LYS A 215 -13.23 -4.83 4.15
C LYS A 215 -13.84 -3.52 4.61
N PHE A 216 -13.39 -2.43 4.04
CA PHE A 216 -13.94 -1.09 4.25
C PHE A 216 -13.80 -0.30 2.95
N GLY A 217 -14.81 0.50 2.64
CA GLY A 217 -14.75 1.55 1.63
C GLY A 217 -14.75 2.89 2.37
N ASP A 218 -15.64 3.80 1.95
CA ASP A 218 -15.82 5.11 2.59
C ASP A 218 -16.43 5.01 4.01
N ASP A 219 -16.86 3.81 4.41
CA ASP A 219 -17.45 3.47 5.72
C ASP A 219 -16.42 3.09 6.79
N CYS A 220 -15.12 3.27 6.54
CA CYS A 220 -14.05 2.85 7.44
C CYS A 220 -14.25 3.33 8.88
N LEU A 221 -14.58 4.61 9.09
CA LEU A 221 -14.76 5.19 10.42
C LEU A 221 -15.95 4.59 11.16
N SER A 222 -17.06 4.33 10.47
CA SER A 222 -18.22 3.67 11.06
C SER A 222 -17.87 2.25 11.51
N LYS A 223 -17.11 1.50 10.70
CA LYS A 223 -16.62 0.17 11.09
C LYS A 223 -15.69 0.20 12.29
N MET A 224 -14.89 1.26 12.44
CA MET A 224 -14.06 1.46 13.64
C MET A 224 -14.92 1.67 14.90
N VAL A 225 -16.09 2.28 14.79
CA VAL A 225 -17.07 2.39 15.89
C VAL A 225 -17.67 1.01 16.19
N GLU A 226 -18.10 0.27 15.16
CA GLU A 226 -18.70 -1.08 15.30
C GLU A 226 -17.78 -2.07 16.02
N VAL A 227 -16.47 -2.04 15.75
CA VAL A 227 -15.49 -2.90 16.44
C VAL A 227 -15.04 -2.36 17.80
N GLY A 228 -15.59 -1.23 18.24
CA GLY A 228 -15.29 -0.61 19.55
C GLY A 228 -13.95 0.11 19.62
N ALA A 229 -13.27 0.37 18.49
CA ALA A 229 -12.04 1.15 18.45
C ALA A 229 -12.31 2.66 18.59
N ILE A 230 -13.49 3.12 18.18
CA ILE A 230 -14.04 4.45 18.48
C ILE A 230 -15.25 4.26 19.40
N PRO A 231 -15.40 5.06 20.49
CA PRO A 231 -16.56 4.99 21.36
C PRO A 231 -17.89 5.15 20.61
N GLN A 232 -18.90 4.36 21.00
CA GLN A 232 -20.22 4.31 20.35
C GLN A 232 -20.95 5.66 20.36
N GLU A 233 -20.72 6.50 21.36
CA GLU A 233 -21.29 7.86 21.44
C GLU A 233 -20.92 8.75 20.25
N TYR A 234 -19.79 8.49 19.58
CA TYR A 234 -19.37 9.25 18.40
C TYR A 234 -19.96 8.75 17.08
N TYR A 235 -20.79 7.69 17.08
CA TYR A 235 -21.34 7.10 15.85
C TYR A 235 -22.04 8.14 14.96
N MET A 236 -22.92 8.94 15.56
CA MET A 236 -23.68 9.95 14.82
C MET A 236 -22.80 11.11 14.32
N ASP A 237 -21.73 11.44 15.04
CA ASP A 237 -20.79 12.48 14.62
C ASP A 237 -19.95 12.00 13.45
N VAL A 238 -19.46 10.76 13.50
CA VAL A 238 -18.78 10.09 12.38
C VAL A 238 -19.68 10.06 11.15
N PHE A 239 -20.95 9.65 11.31
CA PHE A 239 -21.91 9.60 10.21
C PHE A 239 -22.15 10.99 9.57
N LYS A 240 -22.35 12.02 10.39
CA LYS A 240 -22.52 13.40 9.90
C LYS A 240 -21.29 13.90 9.15
N MET A 241 -20.10 13.62 9.68
CA MET A 241 -18.83 14.02 9.10
C MET A 241 -18.59 13.35 7.73
N THR A 242 -18.80 12.04 7.64
CA THR A 242 -18.69 11.29 6.36
C THR A 242 -19.70 11.80 5.33
N ASN A 243 -20.96 12.03 5.73
CA ASN A 243 -21.96 12.58 4.83
C ASN A 243 -21.66 14.00 4.36
N LEU A 244 -21.10 14.84 5.23
CA LEU A 244 -20.67 16.17 4.84
C LEU A 244 -19.55 16.08 3.80
N ASN A 245 -18.54 15.23 4.02
CA ASN A 245 -17.46 15.04 3.04
C ASN A 245 -17.98 14.61 1.67
N ASN A 246 -18.93 13.67 1.62
CA ASN A 246 -19.50 13.18 0.36
C ASN A 246 -20.34 14.21 -0.40
N LYS A 247 -20.73 15.31 0.25
CA LYS A 247 -21.49 16.42 -0.35
C LYS A 247 -20.62 17.58 -0.81
N LEU A 248 -19.35 17.63 -0.37
CA LEU A 248 -18.40 18.71 -0.65
C LEU A 248 -17.56 18.39 -1.88
#